data_AF-A0A4P7UGX2-F1
#
_entry.id   AF-A0A4P7UGX2-F1
#
_cell.length_a   1.000
_cell.length_b   1.000
_cell.length_c   1.000
_cell.angle_alpha   90.00
_cell.angle_beta   90.00
_cell.angle_gamma   90.00
#
_symmetry.space_group_name_H-M   'P 1'
#
loop_
_entity.id
_entity.type
_entity.pdbx_description
1 polymer ?
#
loop_
_entity_poly.entity_id
_entity_poly.type
_entity_poly.pdbx_seq_one_letter_code
_entity_poly.pdbx_strand_id
1 'polypeptide(L)'
;MFAASYNLSSFFIWVSPESAMQRSSNHQSWEWVAGPDLCYCDDVPLKSAILGVPTVKGQTLFFGMDVADQQMAMETLMDEYGEPRAFANVVGHYVRKSDGVLFLLEMSGVPLFDDGYGLMGFKGVERVIASISLYSAGISTSIDLDTIYATAPIAMCVVDRNGLLISANEHHVLLSGRSLFDTSGEHISLLHTELEEKIQSDFCRLEEGGQVSDHEVRIDGRDYAVSVTPVRNASSSITALSLAYFDITERKSLERKLKEANERLRHLSIHDHLTGAYNRRFFDAILRRETALCKRRSGNLSVILMDIDFFKFYNDRYGHVAGDECLVQVASAMQSSLDGVGGELYRYGGEEFAVVLPEYDAPSAHDVCESLRTAVYDLKTPHSGNVCSYVTISAGVATLRDAVDDASSAGLAAKIVKAADTALYQAKNTGRNRVEAIIL
;
A
#
# COMPACT_ATOMS: atom_id res chain seq x y z
N MET A 1 -17.24 39.91 10.23
CA MET A 1 -18.38 39.15 10.81
C MET A 1 -18.82 38.21 9.69
N PHE A 2 -18.42 36.95 9.57
CA PHE A 2 -17.99 35.91 10.51
C PHE A 2 -16.71 35.24 9.98
N ALA A 3 -15.72 35.02 10.84
CA ALA A 3 -14.69 34.01 10.64
C ALA A 3 -15.21 32.74 11.34
N ALA A 4 -15.53 31.71 10.58
CA ALA A 4 -15.86 30.40 11.13
C ALA A 4 -14.56 29.62 11.34
N SER A 5 -14.17 29.48 12.60
CA SER A 5 -13.14 28.58 13.07
C SER A 5 -13.60 27.14 12.90
N TYR A 6 -13.10 26.45 11.86
CA TYR A 6 -13.29 25.02 11.71
C TYR A 6 -12.38 24.28 12.69
N ASN A 7 -13.00 23.71 13.73
CA ASN A 7 -12.34 22.87 14.71
C ASN A 7 -12.20 21.45 14.12
N LEU A 8 -11.05 21.14 13.54
CA LEU A 8 -10.73 19.85 12.88
C LEU A 8 -10.61 18.66 13.86
N SER A 9 -10.83 18.86 15.16
CA SER A 9 -10.72 17.82 16.18
C SER A 9 -11.95 16.89 16.30
N SER A 10 -13.05 17.18 15.57
CA SER A 10 -14.36 16.58 15.88
C SER A 10 -14.83 15.46 14.93
N PHE A 11 -14.07 15.08 13.89
CA PHE A 11 -14.53 14.13 12.86
C PHE A 11 -13.80 12.79 12.80
N PHE A 12 -12.91 12.49 13.74
CA PHE A 12 -12.18 11.22 13.76
C PHE A 12 -12.82 10.22 14.73
N ILE A 13 -13.25 9.08 14.20
CA ILE A 13 -13.58 7.89 15.00
C ILE A 13 -12.26 7.38 15.59
N TRP A 14 -12.12 7.56 16.90
CA TRP A 14 -11.00 7.10 17.71
C TRP A 14 -10.94 5.57 17.79
N VAL A 15 -9.78 4.98 17.49
CA VAL A 15 -9.34 3.74 18.16
C VAL A 15 -8.34 4.19 19.23
N SER A 16 -8.75 4.13 20.49
CA SER A 16 -7.93 4.56 21.64
C SER A 16 -6.64 3.73 21.76
N PRO A 17 -5.46 4.35 21.92
CA PRO A 17 -4.21 3.65 22.18
C PRO A 17 -3.94 3.49 23.69
N GLU A 18 -4.93 3.08 24.48
CA GLU A 18 -4.75 2.90 25.94
C GLU A 18 -4.16 1.53 26.34
N SER A 19 -3.76 0.67 25.39
CA SER A 19 -3.25 -0.68 25.72
C SER A 19 -1.89 -1.04 25.13
N ALA A 20 -1.01 -0.06 24.86
CA ALA A 20 0.36 -0.33 24.40
C ALA A 20 1.45 0.48 25.11
N MET A 21 1.16 1.05 26.29
CA MET A 21 2.14 1.81 27.05
C MET A 21 2.84 0.93 28.09
N GLN A 22 3.74 0.05 27.63
CA GLN A 22 4.86 -0.47 28.42
C GLN A 22 5.83 -1.23 27.52
N ARG A 23 6.84 -0.54 26.97
CA ARG A 23 8.21 -1.06 26.73
C ARG A 23 9.14 0.03 26.15
N SER A 24 10.28 0.21 26.84
CA SER A 24 11.55 0.88 26.50
C SER A 24 11.56 2.31 25.94
N SER A 25 12.01 3.22 26.80
CA SER A 25 12.44 4.60 26.56
C SER A 25 13.73 4.70 25.72
N ASN A 26 13.65 5.27 24.51
CA ASN A 26 14.66 6.19 23.94
C ASN A 26 14.35 6.74 22.54
N HIS A 27 13.22 6.40 21.90
CA HIS A 27 12.90 6.92 20.58
C HIS A 27 12.02 8.17 20.71
N GLN A 28 12.60 9.35 20.50
CA GLN A 28 11.86 10.61 20.43
C GLN A 28 11.21 10.73 19.04
N SER A 29 9.91 10.40 18.95
CA SER A 29 9.09 10.55 17.76
C SER A 29 7.87 11.44 18.01
N TRP A 30 7.40 12.16 16.99
CA TRP A 30 6.23 13.02 17.07
C TRP A 30 5.41 12.98 15.78
N GLU A 31 4.14 13.36 15.88
CA GLU A 31 3.27 13.60 14.73
C GLU A 31 3.37 15.05 14.27
N TRP A 32 3.16 15.27 12.98
CA TRP A 32 3.06 16.61 12.39
C TRP A 32 1.95 16.65 11.34
N VAL A 33 1.40 17.86 11.14
CA VAL A 33 0.43 18.16 10.10
C VAL A 33 0.87 19.44 9.40
N ALA A 34 0.88 19.41 8.07
CA ALA A 34 1.22 20.54 7.22
C ALA A 34 0.10 20.82 6.20
N GLY A 35 -0.04 22.08 5.82
CA GLY A 35 -0.98 22.52 4.78
C GLY A 35 -0.53 22.13 3.37
N PRO A 36 -1.31 22.50 2.34
CA PRO A 36 -0.94 22.26 0.93
C PRO A 36 0.34 22.99 0.51
N ASP A 37 0.71 24.04 1.24
CA ASP A 37 1.95 24.81 1.09
C ASP A 37 3.15 24.20 1.82
N LEU A 38 2.98 23.00 2.38
CA LEU A 38 3.98 22.29 3.19
C LEU A 38 4.39 23.04 4.46
N CYS A 39 3.58 23.98 4.94
CA CYS A 39 3.82 24.67 6.20
C CYS A 39 3.13 23.98 7.37
N TYR A 40 3.80 23.84 8.51
CA TYR A 40 3.21 23.27 9.72
C TYR A 40 1.92 24.01 10.13
N CYS A 41 0.80 23.29 10.25
CA CYS A 41 -0.47 23.86 10.69
C CYS A 41 -0.45 24.25 12.18
N ASP A 42 0.27 23.47 12.99
CA ASP A 42 0.42 23.65 14.43
C ASP A 42 1.88 23.52 14.86
N ASP A 43 2.18 24.00 16.07
CA ASP A 43 3.52 23.88 16.62
C ASP A 43 3.82 22.43 17.01
N VAL A 44 5.08 22.05 16.83
CA VAL A 44 5.60 20.76 17.25
C VAL A 44 6.70 21.03 18.27
N PRO A 45 6.41 21.01 19.59
CA PRO A 45 7.33 21.48 20.62
C PRO A 45 8.71 20.80 20.60
N LEU A 46 8.73 19.50 20.26
CA LEU A 46 9.96 18.72 20.17
C LEU A 46 10.82 19.15 18.97
N LYS A 47 10.21 19.40 17.81
CA LYS A 47 10.90 19.95 16.64
C LYS A 47 11.42 21.36 16.90
N SER A 48 10.61 22.22 17.51
CA SER A 48 11.01 23.58 17.91
C SER A 48 12.23 23.56 18.83
N ALA A 49 12.27 22.65 19.81
CA ALA A 49 13.42 22.45 20.69
C ALA A 49 14.67 21.92 19.96
N ILE A 50 14.49 20.97 19.03
CA ILE A 50 15.58 20.43 18.20
C ILE A 50 16.20 21.50 17.32
N LEU A 51 15.39 22.38 16.71
CA LEU A 51 15.88 23.45 15.86
C LEU A 51 16.35 24.69 16.65
N GLY A 52 16.05 24.75 17.95
CA GLY A 52 16.38 25.90 18.80
C GLY A 52 15.56 27.15 18.42
N VAL A 53 14.31 26.97 17.98
CA VAL A 53 13.42 28.07 17.58
C VAL A 53 12.18 28.13 18.47
N PRO A 54 11.55 29.31 18.63
CA PRO A 54 10.37 29.47 19.48
C PRO A 54 9.16 28.64 19.02
N THR A 55 9.00 28.47 17.70
CA THR A 55 7.94 27.67 17.10
C THR A 55 8.28 27.30 15.67
N VAL A 56 7.79 26.14 15.22
CA VAL A 56 7.82 25.72 13.80
C VAL A 56 6.49 25.96 13.09
N LYS A 57 5.44 26.39 13.81
CA LYS A 57 4.14 26.67 13.20
C LYS A 57 4.28 27.73 12.09
N GLY A 58 3.73 27.43 10.92
CA GLY A 58 3.83 28.28 9.73
C GLY A 58 5.20 28.27 9.03
N GLN A 59 6.18 27.51 9.53
CA GLN A 59 7.41 27.22 8.79
C GLN A 59 7.20 26.02 7.88
N THR A 60 8.01 25.88 6.83
CA THR A 60 7.97 24.71 5.96
C THR A 60 8.42 23.45 6.71
N LEU A 61 7.95 22.27 6.27
CA LEU A 61 8.40 20.97 6.80
C LEU A 61 9.93 20.81 6.79
N PHE A 62 10.59 21.44 5.83
CA PHE A 62 12.04 21.39 5.61
C PHE A 62 12.81 22.51 6.33
N PHE A 63 12.13 23.32 7.14
CA PHE A 63 12.77 24.41 7.86
C PHE A 63 13.91 23.90 8.76
N GLY A 64 15.11 24.43 8.53
CA GLY A 64 16.33 24.04 9.24
C GLY A 64 17.04 22.80 8.68
N MET A 65 16.49 22.16 7.65
CA MET A 65 17.11 21.05 6.92
C MET A 65 18.19 21.57 5.95
N ASP A 66 19.25 20.80 5.71
CA ASP A 66 20.26 21.13 4.70
C ASP A 66 19.66 21.28 3.29
N VAL A 67 20.15 22.24 2.51
CA VAL A 67 19.57 22.62 1.20
C VAL A 67 19.53 21.44 0.22
N ALA A 68 20.53 20.55 0.24
CA ALA A 68 20.53 19.37 -0.63
C ALA A 68 19.43 18.37 -0.24
N ASP A 69 19.21 18.19 1.06
CA ASP A 69 18.15 17.31 1.57
C ASP A 69 16.75 17.89 1.31
N GLN A 70 16.59 19.22 1.33
CA GLN A 70 15.30 19.86 1.01
C GLN A 70 14.84 19.53 -0.40
N GLN A 71 15.76 19.54 -1.36
CA GLN A 71 15.46 19.23 -2.76
C GLN A 71 15.05 17.75 -2.91
N MET A 72 15.82 16.83 -2.33
CA MET A 72 15.52 15.40 -2.35
C MET A 72 14.18 15.08 -1.67
N ALA A 73 13.91 15.72 -0.53
CA ALA A 73 12.65 15.57 0.17
C ALA A 73 11.48 16.07 -0.69
N MET A 74 11.61 17.24 -1.33
CA MET A 74 10.57 17.78 -2.21
C MET A 74 10.23 16.82 -3.37
N GLU A 75 11.25 16.24 -4.02
CA GLU A 75 11.08 15.24 -5.08
C GLU A 75 10.47 13.91 -4.57
N THR A 76 10.59 13.64 -3.27
CA THR A 76 9.99 12.46 -2.65
C THR A 76 8.51 12.68 -2.34
N LEU A 77 8.10 13.92 -2.02
CA LEU A 77 6.71 14.25 -1.67
C LEU A 77 5.76 14.30 -2.88
N MET A 78 6.31 14.58 -4.07
CA MET A 78 5.55 14.67 -5.32
C MET A 78 5.95 13.54 -6.28
N ASP A 79 5.06 13.14 -7.20
CA ASP A 79 5.40 12.27 -8.31
C ASP A 79 5.94 13.05 -9.52
N GLU A 80 6.25 12.34 -10.61
CA GLU A 80 6.80 12.93 -11.84
C GLU A 80 5.86 13.92 -12.55
N TYR A 81 4.57 13.94 -12.15
CA TYR A 81 3.54 14.85 -12.67
C TYR A 81 3.24 16.00 -11.70
N GLY A 82 3.92 16.05 -10.54
CA GLY A 82 3.69 17.05 -9.50
C GLY A 82 2.51 16.74 -8.58
N GLU A 83 2.00 15.51 -8.61
CA GLU A 83 0.89 15.07 -7.75
C GLU A 83 1.43 14.57 -6.38
N PRO A 84 0.72 14.87 -5.28
CA PRO A 84 1.17 14.53 -3.94
C PRO A 84 1.06 13.03 -3.66
N ARG A 85 2.14 12.41 -3.16
CA ARG A 85 2.20 10.97 -2.85
C ARG A 85 2.55 10.68 -1.40
N ALA A 86 2.21 9.47 -0.95
CA ALA A 86 2.71 8.96 0.32
C ALA A 86 4.23 8.73 0.24
N PHE A 87 4.93 9.07 1.31
CA PHE A 87 6.37 8.94 1.41
C PHE A 87 6.78 8.36 2.76
N ALA A 88 7.89 7.65 2.78
CA ALA A 88 8.48 7.10 3.99
C ALA A 88 10.00 7.20 3.92
N ASN A 89 10.64 7.23 5.09
CA ASN A 89 12.10 7.14 5.25
C ASN A 89 12.87 8.31 4.64
N VAL A 90 12.26 9.49 4.55
CA VAL A 90 12.99 10.68 4.11
C VAL A 90 13.84 11.14 5.28
N VAL A 91 15.15 10.97 5.16
CA VAL A 91 16.11 11.40 6.18
C VAL A 91 16.63 12.79 5.82
N GLY A 92 16.59 13.70 6.79
CA GLY A 92 17.16 15.05 6.65
C GLY A 92 18.15 15.37 7.75
N HIS A 93 19.17 16.13 7.38
CA HIS A 93 20.20 16.67 8.26
C HIS A 93 19.78 18.05 8.77
N TYR A 94 19.77 18.24 10.09
CA TYR A 94 19.36 19.48 10.73
C TYR A 94 20.43 19.99 11.68
N VAL A 95 20.97 21.19 11.44
CA VAL A 95 21.97 21.78 12.35
C VAL A 95 21.30 22.83 13.23
N ARG A 96 21.25 22.57 14.54
CA ARG A 96 20.79 23.56 15.51
C ARG A 96 21.80 24.69 15.63
N LYS A 97 21.39 25.89 15.23
CA LYS A 97 22.29 27.06 15.15
C LYS A 97 22.83 27.54 16.50
N SER A 98 22.15 27.24 17.61
CA SER A 98 22.53 27.74 18.94
C SER A 98 23.78 27.07 19.53
N ASP A 99 24.00 25.79 19.22
CA ASP A 99 25.07 24.97 19.79
C ASP A 99 25.76 24.07 18.75
N GLY A 100 25.31 24.11 17.49
CA GLY A 100 25.84 23.32 16.40
C GLY A 100 25.57 21.84 16.53
N VAL A 101 24.53 21.40 17.24
CA VAL A 101 24.17 19.98 17.23
C VAL A 101 23.51 19.63 15.89
N LEU A 102 24.10 18.67 15.16
CA LEU A 102 23.52 18.02 14.00
C LEU A 102 22.53 16.94 14.44
N PHE A 103 21.31 16.99 13.94
CA PHE A 103 20.27 15.99 14.14
C PHE A 103 19.98 15.30 12.81
N LEU A 104 19.93 13.97 12.83
CA LEU A 104 19.37 13.17 11.75
C LEU A 104 17.92 12.87 12.09
N LEU A 105 16.99 13.39 11.29
CA LEU A 105 15.57 13.17 11.47
C LEU A 105 15.01 12.39 10.29
N GLU A 106 14.23 11.36 10.58
CA GLU A 106 13.48 10.61 9.57
C GLU A 106 12.04 11.04 9.59
N MET A 107 11.49 11.38 8.43
CA MET A 107 10.09 11.72 8.25
C MET A 107 9.38 10.77 7.29
N SER A 108 8.12 10.49 7.60
CA SER A 108 7.19 9.75 6.75
C SER A 108 5.83 10.45 6.79
N GLY A 109 5.11 10.45 5.68
CA GLY A 109 3.84 11.18 5.60
C GLY A 109 2.93 10.69 4.48
N VAL A 110 1.66 11.05 4.60
CA VAL A 110 0.62 10.77 3.61
C VAL A 110 -0.12 12.06 3.25
N PRO A 111 -0.54 12.22 1.98
CA PRO A 111 -1.38 13.34 1.58
C PRO A 111 -2.79 13.18 2.14
N LEU A 112 -3.41 14.32 2.47
CA LEU A 112 -4.79 14.43 2.92
C LEU A 112 -5.61 15.11 1.83
N PHE A 113 -6.73 14.50 1.45
CA PHE A 113 -7.65 15.04 0.44
C PHE A 113 -9.01 15.36 1.06
N ASP A 114 -9.71 16.35 0.51
CA ASP A 114 -11.13 16.58 0.80
C ASP A 114 -12.04 15.63 0.00
N ASP A 115 -13.35 15.68 0.26
CA ASP A 115 -14.35 14.85 -0.44
C ASP A 115 -14.43 15.13 -1.96
N GLY A 116 -13.87 16.27 -2.41
CA GLY A 116 -13.74 16.68 -3.80
C GLY A 116 -12.40 16.34 -4.45
N TYR A 117 -11.54 15.56 -3.77
CA TYR A 117 -10.17 15.21 -4.18
C TYR A 117 -9.19 16.40 -4.25
N GLY A 118 -9.49 17.52 -3.59
CA GLY A 118 -8.56 18.64 -3.40
C GLY A 118 -7.53 18.32 -2.32
N LEU A 119 -6.24 18.60 -2.56
CA LEU A 119 -5.18 18.44 -1.55
C LEU A 119 -5.40 19.42 -0.40
N MET A 120 -5.65 18.89 0.80
CA MET A 120 -5.75 19.65 2.04
C MET A 120 -4.42 19.80 2.77
N GLY A 121 -3.43 18.95 2.47
CA GLY A 121 -2.10 18.99 3.05
C GLY A 121 -1.52 17.61 3.29
N PHE A 122 -0.64 17.50 4.28
CA PHE A 122 0.06 16.25 4.62
C PHE A 122 0.00 15.99 6.12
N LYS A 123 -0.10 14.73 6.50
CA LYS A 123 0.08 14.28 7.88
C LYS A 123 1.16 13.22 7.94
N GLY A 124 1.98 13.27 8.97
CA GLY A 124 3.07 12.32 9.11
C GLY A 124 3.60 12.17 10.52
N VAL A 125 4.65 11.36 10.58
CA VAL A 125 5.47 11.13 11.76
C VAL A 125 6.90 11.52 11.46
N GLU A 126 7.60 12.00 12.47
CA GLU A 126 9.02 12.28 12.41
C GLU A 126 9.71 11.74 13.66
N ARG A 127 10.94 11.28 13.51
CA ARG A 127 11.72 10.73 14.63
C ARG A 127 13.18 11.12 14.55
N VAL A 128 13.82 11.25 15.72
CA VAL A 128 15.28 11.40 15.80
C VAL A 128 15.93 10.03 15.56
N ILE A 129 16.79 9.97 14.55
CA ILE A 129 17.69 8.83 14.31
C ILE A 129 18.98 9.00 15.12
N ALA A 130 19.56 10.20 15.09
CA ALA A 130 20.81 10.52 15.79
C ALA A 130 20.95 12.01 16.11
N SER A 131 21.80 12.34 17.08
CA SER A 131 22.20 13.71 17.41
C SER A 131 23.71 13.80 17.67
N ILE A 132 24.42 14.76 17.08
CA ILE A 132 25.88 14.89 17.07
C ILE A 132 26.27 16.35 17.36
N SER A 133 27.01 16.64 18.43
CA SER A 133 27.40 18.02 18.78
C SER A 133 28.63 18.49 18.00
N LEU A 134 28.54 19.59 17.23
CA LEU A 134 29.64 20.07 16.37
C LEU A 134 30.54 21.15 17.03
N TYR A 135 30.10 21.82 18.10
CA TYR A 135 30.93 22.78 18.86
C TYR A 135 30.85 22.49 20.36
N SER A 136 31.98 22.32 21.03
CA SER A 136 32.06 22.43 22.49
C SER A 136 33.03 23.55 22.86
N ALA A 137 32.48 24.64 23.40
CA ALA A 137 33.26 25.70 24.00
C ALA A 137 33.65 25.29 25.43
N GLY A 138 34.94 25.06 25.65
CA GLY A 138 35.60 25.47 26.90
C GLY A 138 35.57 24.55 28.13
N ILE A 139 35.32 23.25 28.01
CA ILE A 139 35.60 22.29 29.10
C ILE A 139 36.52 21.20 28.56
N SER A 140 37.72 21.10 29.14
CA SER A 140 38.65 19.97 28.94
C SER A 140 38.02 18.68 29.48
N THR A 141 37.19 18.07 28.65
CA THR A 141 37.01 16.62 28.57
C THR A 141 36.78 16.38 27.09
N SER A 142 37.84 15.93 26.41
CA SER A 142 37.77 15.40 25.06
C SER A 142 36.66 14.35 25.01
N ILE A 143 35.50 14.71 24.48
CA ILE A 143 34.64 13.69 23.89
C ILE A 143 35.37 13.29 22.63
N ASP A 144 36.15 12.24 22.78
CA ASP A 144 36.94 11.63 21.73
C ASP A 144 35.98 11.19 20.62
N LEU A 145 36.23 11.61 19.37
CA LEU A 145 35.44 11.17 18.23
C LEU A 145 35.45 9.63 18.14
N ASP A 146 36.53 9.01 18.63
CA ASP A 146 36.64 7.56 18.76
C ASP A 146 35.64 7.00 19.77
N THR A 147 35.33 7.73 20.85
CA THR A 147 34.30 7.32 21.82
C THR A 147 32.89 7.42 21.23
N ILE A 148 32.58 8.48 20.46
CA ILE A 148 31.27 8.60 19.79
C ILE A 148 31.10 7.49 18.76
N TYR A 149 32.13 7.26 17.95
CA TYR A 149 32.15 6.20 16.95
C TYR A 149 32.01 4.81 17.59
N ALA A 150 32.74 4.55 18.68
CA ALA A 150 32.71 3.28 19.41
C ALA A 150 31.38 3.01 20.13
N THR A 151 30.73 4.05 20.66
CA THR A 151 29.48 3.92 21.44
C THR A 151 28.20 4.08 20.62
N ALA A 152 28.33 4.37 19.31
CA ALA A 152 27.18 4.48 18.42
C ALA A 152 26.38 3.17 18.41
N PRO A 153 25.07 3.17 18.67
CA PRO A 153 24.25 1.96 18.83
C PRO A 153 23.93 1.24 17.50
N ILE A 154 24.68 1.56 16.45
CA ILE A 154 24.54 1.04 15.09
C ILE A 154 25.90 0.55 14.61
N ALA A 155 25.90 -0.47 13.76
CA ALA A 155 27.14 -0.95 13.16
C ALA A 155 27.65 0.09 12.16
N MET A 156 28.89 0.53 12.32
CA MET A 156 29.54 1.49 11.43
C MET A 156 30.93 1.03 11.05
N CYS A 157 31.31 1.27 9.80
CA CYS A 157 32.66 1.08 9.34
C CYS A 157 33.06 2.12 8.29
N VAL A 158 34.37 2.30 8.13
CA VAL A 158 34.96 3.12 7.08
C VAL A 158 35.81 2.21 6.21
N VAL A 159 35.59 2.25 4.90
CA VAL A 159 36.31 1.44 3.92
C VAL A 159 37.01 2.30 2.88
N ASP A 160 38.21 1.89 2.49
CA ASP A 160 38.93 2.53 1.39
C ASP A 160 38.43 2.07 0.02
N ARG A 161 39.02 2.63 -1.04
CA ARG A 161 38.70 2.30 -2.45
C ARG A 161 38.91 0.84 -2.83
N ASN A 162 39.76 0.14 -2.09
CA ASN A 162 40.07 -1.26 -2.33
C ASN A 162 39.22 -2.18 -1.44
N GLY A 163 38.19 -1.65 -0.76
CA GLY A 163 37.35 -2.44 0.14
C GLY A 163 38.01 -2.80 1.46
N LEU A 164 39.14 -2.19 1.81
CA LEU A 164 39.84 -2.44 3.08
C LEU A 164 39.22 -1.60 4.19
N LEU A 165 38.93 -2.24 5.32
CA LEU A 165 38.42 -1.59 6.53
C LEU A 165 39.50 -0.69 7.13
N ILE A 166 39.26 0.62 7.10
CA ILE A 166 40.07 1.63 7.79
C ILE A 166 39.71 1.66 9.28
N SER A 167 38.41 1.53 9.58
CA SER A 167 37.90 1.53 10.94
C SER A 167 36.55 0.80 11.00
N ALA A 168 36.21 0.24 12.16
CA ALA A 168 34.92 -0.38 12.45
C ALA A 168 34.60 -0.18 13.94
N ASN A 169 33.36 0.13 14.29
CA ASN A 169 32.97 0.24 15.69
C ASN A 169 32.61 -1.13 16.29
N GLU A 170 32.45 -1.19 17.61
CA GLU A 170 32.14 -2.44 18.33
C GLU A 170 30.87 -3.10 17.79
N HIS A 171 29.84 -2.33 17.44
CA HIS A 171 28.61 -2.85 16.86
C HIS A 171 28.82 -3.51 15.48
N HIS A 172 29.73 -3.00 14.65
CA HIS A 172 30.10 -3.63 13.39
C HIS A 172 30.90 -4.92 13.60
N VAL A 173 31.77 -4.96 14.61
CA VAL A 173 32.46 -6.19 14.99
C VAL A 173 31.45 -7.26 15.44
N LEU A 174 30.47 -6.88 16.28
CA LEU A 174 29.41 -7.79 16.71
C LEU A 174 28.54 -8.28 15.53
N LEU A 175 28.26 -7.41 14.55
CA LEU A 175 27.57 -7.75 13.31
C LEU A 175 28.33 -8.82 12.52
N SER A 176 29.66 -8.72 12.48
CA SER A 176 30.54 -9.68 11.77
C SER A 176 30.76 -11.02 12.49
N GLY A 177 30.33 -11.14 13.76
CA GLY A 177 30.56 -12.34 14.57
C GLY A 177 32.04 -12.63 14.88
N ARG A 178 32.94 -11.66 14.68
CA ARG A 178 34.40 -11.78 14.88
C ARG A 178 34.85 -11.17 16.22
N SER A 179 36.08 -11.51 16.64
CA SER A 179 36.70 -10.98 17.86
C SER A 179 37.24 -9.56 17.65
N LEU A 180 37.09 -8.70 18.66
CA LEU A 180 37.40 -7.26 18.74
C LEU A 180 38.82 -6.80 18.32
N PHE A 181 39.74 -7.69 17.96
CA PHE A 181 41.17 -7.39 18.11
C PHE A 181 41.95 -6.96 16.86
N ASP A 182 41.43 -7.06 15.63
CA ASP A 182 42.11 -6.44 14.47
C ASP A 182 41.26 -6.53 13.17
N THR A 183 40.24 -5.69 13.02
CA THR A 183 39.51 -5.58 11.73
C THR A 183 40.14 -4.54 10.79
N SER A 184 41.08 -3.73 11.29
CA SER A 184 41.76 -2.70 10.50
C SER A 184 42.68 -3.35 9.48
N GLY A 185 42.49 -3.04 8.19
CA GLY A 185 43.21 -3.63 7.08
C GLY A 185 42.66 -4.96 6.57
N GLU A 186 41.59 -5.49 7.19
CA GLU A 186 40.84 -6.63 6.61
C GLU A 186 39.95 -6.15 5.46
N HIS A 187 39.73 -7.03 4.49
CA HIS A 187 38.86 -6.72 3.36
C HIS A 187 37.38 -6.98 3.73
N ILE A 188 36.49 -6.04 3.43
CA ILE A 188 35.07 -6.10 3.83
C ILE A 188 34.32 -7.30 3.21
N SER A 189 34.80 -7.83 2.08
CA SER A 189 34.20 -9.02 1.44
C SER A 189 34.31 -10.30 2.28
N LEU A 190 35.18 -10.31 3.28
CA LEU A 190 35.24 -11.36 4.30
C LEU A 190 34.02 -11.39 5.23
N LEU A 191 33.23 -10.31 5.23
CA LEU A 191 31.98 -10.18 5.96
C LEU A 191 30.80 -10.50 5.03
N HIS A 192 30.76 -9.85 3.87
CA HIS A 192 29.80 -10.16 2.80
C HIS A 192 30.44 -9.99 1.43
N THR A 193 30.54 -11.07 0.68
CA THR A 193 31.14 -11.09 -0.67
C THR A 193 30.43 -10.12 -1.63
N GLU A 194 29.13 -9.92 -1.45
CA GLU A 194 28.28 -9.03 -2.26
C GLU A 194 28.57 -7.53 -2.04
N LEU A 195 29.24 -7.15 -0.94
CA LEU A 195 29.54 -5.74 -0.65
C LEU A 195 30.71 -5.19 -1.48
N GLU A 196 31.58 -6.06 -2.00
CA GLU A 196 32.78 -5.63 -2.75
C GLU A 196 32.42 -4.95 -4.07
N GLU A 197 31.64 -5.64 -4.90
CA GLU A 197 31.13 -5.10 -6.17
C GLU A 197 30.33 -3.82 -5.93
N LYS A 198 29.59 -3.80 -4.81
CA LYS A 198 28.74 -2.68 -4.47
C LYS A 198 29.53 -1.45 -4.03
N ILE A 199 30.57 -1.62 -3.21
CA ILE A 199 31.47 -0.55 -2.80
C ILE A 199 32.20 0.05 -4.01
N GLN A 200 32.72 -0.79 -4.91
CA GLN A 200 33.31 -0.31 -6.16
C GLN A 200 32.31 0.49 -7.00
N SER A 201 31.09 0.00 -7.15
CA SER A 201 30.03 0.73 -7.86
C SER A 201 29.70 2.07 -7.20
N ASP A 202 29.64 2.10 -5.87
CA ASP A 202 29.34 3.29 -5.09
C ASP A 202 30.46 4.34 -5.25
N PHE A 203 31.75 3.95 -5.22
CA PHE A 203 32.88 4.85 -5.53
C PHE A 203 32.80 5.42 -6.95
N CYS A 204 32.59 4.58 -7.97
CA CYS A 204 32.50 5.04 -9.36
C CYS A 204 31.39 6.07 -9.54
N ARG A 205 30.20 5.82 -8.98
CA ARG A 205 29.06 6.74 -9.05
C ARG A 205 29.34 8.09 -8.39
N LEU A 206 29.96 8.09 -7.21
CA LEU A 206 30.26 9.32 -6.48
C LEU A 206 31.35 10.15 -7.15
N GLU A 207 32.27 9.52 -7.88
CA GLU A 207 33.32 10.20 -8.66
C GLU A 207 32.79 10.82 -9.95
N GLU A 208 31.80 10.19 -10.57
CA GLU A 208 31.06 10.74 -11.71
C GLU A 208 30.11 11.89 -11.32
N GLY A 209 30.07 12.25 -10.03
CA GLY A 209 29.22 13.32 -9.48
C GLY A 209 27.78 12.88 -9.19
N GLY A 210 27.51 11.57 -9.25
CA GLY A 210 26.23 10.97 -8.88
C GLY A 210 26.06 10.83 -7.36
N GLN A 211 24.86 10.41 -6.95
CA GLN A 211 24.53 10.06 -5.58
C GLN A 211 24.50 8.53 -5.41
N VAL A 212 24.76 8.06 -4.20
CA VAL A 212 24.58 6.66 -3.81
C VAL A 212 23.38 6.59 -2.87
N SER A 213 22.36 5.85 -3.28
CA SER A 213 21.19 5.60 -2.44
C SER A 213 21.50 4.56 -1.37
N ASP A 214 20.83 4.71 -0.23
CA ASP A 214 20.76 3.67 0.78
C ASP A 214 20.27 2.36 0.15
N HIS A 215 20.79 1.24 0.63
CA HIS A 215 20.51 -0.07 0.06
C HIS A 215 20.33 -1.11 1.15
N GLU A 216 19.57 -2.15 0.84
CA GLU A 216 19.27 -3.21 1.80
C GLU A 216 20.21 -4.39 1.59
N VAL A 217 20.74 -4.92 2.69
CA VAL A 217 21.55 -6.14 2.70
C VAL A 217 21.00 -7.12 3.72
N ARG A 218 21.16 -8.41 3.45
CA ARG A 218 20.74 -9.47 4.36
C ARG A 218 21.97 -10.14 4.97
N ILE A 219 22.11 -10.01 6.28
CA ILE A 219 23.26 -10.49 7.06
C ILE A 219 22.76 -11.46 8.12
N ASP A 220 23.22 -12.71 8.08
CA ASP A 220 22.85 -13.77 9.04
C ASP A 220 21.34 -13.87 9.33
N GLY A 221 20.54 -13.73 8.27
CA GLY A 221 19.08 -13.84 8.33
C GLY A 221 18.35 -12.59 8.83
N ARG A 222 19.07 -11.51 9.13
CA ARG A 222 18.54 -10.18 9.45
C ARG A 222 18.64 -9.25 8.24
N ASP A 223 17.73 -8.30 8.16
CA ASP A 223 17.70 -7.29 7.11
C ASP A 223 18.27 -5.97 7.65
N TYR A 224 19.25 -5.40 6.94
CA TYR A 224 19.89 -4.13 7.28
C TYR A 224 19.72 -3.12 6.15
N ALA A 225 19.40 -1.88 6.50
CA ALA A 225 19.58 -0.74 5.60
C ALA A 225 21.01 -0.20 5.77
N VAL A 226 21.72 -0.03 4.67
CA VAL A 226 23.11 0.46 4.64
C VAL A 226 23.12 1.84 4.03
N SER A 227 23.48 2.83 4.85
CA SER A 227 23.71 4.18 4.39
C SER A 227 25.19 4.39 4.08
N VAL A 228 25.45 5.03 2.93
CA VAL A 228 26.79 5.20 2.36
C VAL A 228 27.11 6.68 2.25
N THR A 229 28.14 7.14 2.95
CA THR A 229 28.59 8.54 2.91
C THR A 229 30.04 8.64 2.46
N PRO A 230 30.37 9.43 1.42
CA PRO A 230 31.75 9.62 1.01
C PRO A 230 32.56 10.40 2.04
N VAL A 231 33.74 9.88 2.37
CA VAL A 231 34.77 10.59 3.15
C VAL A 231 35.72 11.25 2.16
N ARG A 232 35.88 12.57 2.30
CA ARG A 232 36.72 13.40 1.42
C ARG A 232 37.94 13.91 2.16
N ASN A 233 39.06 14.02 1.45
CA ASN A 233 40.24 14.69 1.94
C ASN A 233 40.15 16.22 1.78
N ALA A 234 41.20 16.95 2.20
CA ALA A 234 41.28 18.41 2.08
C ALA A 234 41.22 18.94 0.64
N SER A 235 41.45 18.09 -0.38
CA SER A 235 41.29 18.42 -1.80
C SER A 235 39.92 18.02 -2.37
N SER A 236 38.94 17.72 -1.51
CA SER A 236 37.57 17.28 -1.87
C SER A 236 37.50 15.97 -2.66
N SER A 237 38.60 15.23 -2.76
CA SER A 237 38.67 13.93 -3.42
C SER A 237 38.17 12.84 -2.47
N ILE A 238 37.38 11.90 -2.98
CA ILE A 238 36.83 10.81 -2.19
C ILE A 238 37.94 9.81 -1.89
N THR A 239 38.24 9.63 -0.60
CA THR A 239 39.30 8.73 -0.11
C THR A 239 38.75 7.45 0.50
N ALA A 240 37.53 7.49 1.05
CA ALA A 240 36.89 6.35 1.70
C ALA A 240 35.36 6.49 1.64
N LEU A 241 34.64 5.42 2.00
CA LEU A 241 33.20 5.43 2.27
C LEU A 241 32.97 5.11 3.75
N SER A 242 32.11 5.87 4.40
CA SER A 242 31.54 5.56 5.69
C SER A 242 30.23 4.81 5.48
N LEU A 243 30.12 3.62 6.06
CA LEU A 243 28.96 2.74 5.98
C LEU A 243 28.30 2.66 7.35
N ALA A 244 26.98 2.86 7.40
CA ALA A 244 26.18 2.71 8.61
C ALA A 244 25.06 1.68 8.37
N TYR A 245 24.99 0.66 9.22
CA TYR A 245 24.06 -0.46 9.11
C TYR A 245 22.95 -0.31 10.16
N PHE A 246 21.73 -0.17 9.70
CA PHE A 246 20.53 -0.06 10.52
C PHE A 246 19.74 -1.37 10.43
N ASP A 247 19.54 -2.06 11.56
CA ASP A 247 18.72 -3.28 11.59
C ASP A 247 17.25 -2.89 11.33
N ILE A 248 16.73 -3.34 10.19
CA ILE A 248 15.34 -3.12 9.76
C ILE A 248 14.52 -4.41 9.79
N THR A 249 15.04 -5.48 10.41
CA THR A 249 14.40 -6.81 10.41
C THR A 249 13.00 -6.76 11.03
N GLU A 250 12.87 -6.18 12.22
CA GLU A 250 11.58 -6.10 12.92
C GLU A 250 10.59 -5.24 12.12
N ARG A 251 11.07 -4.10 11.61
CA ARG A 251 10.30 -3.19 10.77
C ARG A 251 9.75 -3.91 9.52
N LYS A 252 10.61 -4.58 8.75
CA LYS A 252 10.21 -5.35 7.57
C LYS A 252 9.23 -6.47 7.90
N SER A 253 9.45 -7.15 9.02
CA SER A 253 8.52 -8.17 9.52
C SER A 253 7.13 -7.58 9.81
N LEU A 254 7.07 -6.41 10.44
CA LEU A 254 5.81 -5.70 10.71
C LEU A 254 5.14 -5.22 9.42
N GLU A 255 5.89 -4.62 8.50
CA GLU A 255 5.39 -4.18 7.19
C GLU A 255 4.80 -5.37 6.40
N ARG A 256 5.48 -6.51 6.39
CA ARG A 256 4.95 -7.74 5.78
C ARG A 256 3.67 -8.21 6.46
N LYS A 257 3.63 -8.27 7.79
CA LYS A 257 2.42 -8.67 8.54
C LYS A 257 1.26 -7.72 8.27
N LEU A 258 1.52 -6.42 8.18
CA LEU A 258 0.51 -5.42 7.86
C LEU A 258 -0.01 -5.62 6.43
N LYS A 259 0.87 -5.88 5.47
CA LYS A 259 0.50 -6.18 4.08
C LYS A 259 -0.37 -7.44 4.01
N GLU A 260 0.05 -8.54 4.64
CA GLU A 260 -0.72 -9.79 4.71
C GLU A 260 -2.09 -9.59 5.37
N ALA A 261 -2.15 -8.83 6.47
CA ALA A 261 -3.39 -8.50 7.15
C ALA A 261 -4.33 -7.67 6.25
N ASN A 262 -3.79 -6.67 5.56
CA ASN A 262 -4.56 -5.84 4.63
C ASN A 262 -5.07 -6.65 3.43
N GLU A 263 -4.26 -7.53 2.86
CA GLU A 263 -4.67 -8.43 1.78
C GLU A 263 -5.79 -9.36 2.24
N ARG A 264 -5.67 -9.93 3.44
CA ARG A 264 -6.70 -10.78 4.04
C ARG A 264 -7.99 -10.02 4.32
N LEU A 265 -7.90 -8.82 4.88
CA LEU A 265 -9.05 -7.94 5.12
C LEU A 265 -9.73 -7.55 3.81
N ARG A 266 -8.95 -7.23 2.78
CA ARG A 266 -9.46 -6.92 1.45
C ARG A 266 -10.21 -8.11 0.86
N HIS A 267 -9.63 -9.30 0.92
CA HIS A 267 -10.27 -10.53 0.44
C HIS A 267 -11.60 -10.78 1.18
N LEU A 268 -11.60 -10.72 2.51
CA LEU A 268 -12.84 -10.88 3.30
C LEU A 268 -13.88 -9.79 3.02
N SER A 269 -13.44 -8.58 2.67
CA SER A 269 -14.34 -7.47 2.38
C SER A 269 -15.00 -7.57 1.00
N ILE A 270 -14.41 -8.28 0.03
CA ILE A 270 -14.89 -8.30 -1.36
C ILE A 270 -15.42 -9.65 -1.80
N HIS A 271 -15.18 -10.74 -1.07
CA HIS A 271 -15.69 -12.07 -1.38
C HIS A 271 -16.89 -12.46 -0.49
N ASP A 272 -17.74 -13.33 -1.02
CA ASP A 272 -18.75 -14.07 -0.27
C ASP A 272 -18.10 -15.22 0.50
N HIS A 273 -18.42 -15.35 1.78
CA HIS A 273 -17.76 -16.30 2.67
C HIS A 273 -18.12 -17.76 2.40
N LEU A 274 -19.25 -18.02 1.73
CA LEU A 274 -19.72 -19.38 1.46
C LEU A 274 -19.19 -19.85 0.11
N THR A 275 -19.41 -19.08 -0.95
CA THR A 275 -19.14 -19.53 -2.32
C THR A 275 -17.76 -19.12 -2.85
N GLY A 276 -17.08 -18.18 -2.19
CA GLY A 276 -15.82 -17.62 -2.67
C GLY A 276 -15.95 -16.67 -3.87
N ALA A 277 -17.15 -16.53 -4.45
CA ALA A 277 -17.45 -15.51 -5.46
C ALA A 277 -17.28 -14.11 -4.87
N TYR A 278 -17.16 -13.08 -5.70
CA TYR A 278 -17.20 -11.72 -5.20
C TYR A 278 -18.57 -11.41 -4.58
N ASN A 279 -18.62 -10.54 -3.58
CA ASN A 279 -19.88 -10.17 -2.95
C ASN A 279 -20.59 -9.03 -3.70
N ARG A 280 -21.87 -8.83 -3.38
CA ARG A 280 -22.71 -7.76 -3.94
C ARG A 280 -22.10 -6.36 -3.80
N ARG A 281 -21.44 -6.06 -2.67
CA ARG A 281 -20.80 -4.75 -2.47
C ARG A 281 -19.71 -4.50 -3.51
N PHE A 282 -18.93 -5.53 -3.83
CA PHE A 282 -17.92 -5.44 -4.88
C PHE A 282 -18.55 -5.37 -6.27
N PHE A 283 -19.61 -6.14 -6.54
CA PHE A 283 -20.41 -6.00 -7.78
C PHE A 283 -20.87 -4.56 -8.02
N ASP A 284 -21.49 -3.91 -7.03
CA ASP A 284 -21.99 -2.54 -7.16
C ASP A 284 -20.85 -1.53 -7.44
N ALA A 285 -19.68 -1.75 -6.84
CA ALA A 285 -18.51 -0.92 -7.05
C ALA A 285 -17.93 -1.08 -8.47
N ILE A 286 -17.78 -2.33 -8.93
CA ILE A 286 -17.29 -2.62 -10.28
C ILE A 286 -18.28 -2.12 -11.33
N LEU A 287 -19.58 -2.38 -11.16
CA LEU A 287 -20.58 -1.93 -12.12
C LEU A 287 -20.58 -0.41 -12.29
N ARG A 288 -20.49 0.37 -11.19
CA ARG A 288 -20.37 1.84 -11.28
C ARG A 288 -19.11 2.29 -12.02
N ARG A 289 -17.99 1.59 -11.84
CA ARG A 289 -16.74 1.88 -12.55
C ARG A 289 -16.89 1.59 -14.04
N GLU A 290 -17.42 0.41 -14.38
CA GLU A 290 -17.55 -0.03 -15.77
C GLU A 290 -18.60 0.78 -16.54
N THR A 291 -19.70 1.22 -15.93
CA THR A 291 -20.64 2.14 -16.59
C THR A 291 -20.00 3.50 -16.89
N ALA A 292 -19.16 4.01 -15.99
CA ALA A 292 -18.41 5.25 -16.23
C ALA A 292 -17.35 5.09 -17.33
N LEU A 293 -16.74 3.91 -17.48
CA LEU A 293 -15.79 3.61 -18.56
C LEU A 293 -16.51 3.42 -19.90
N CYS A 294 -17.58 2.63 -19.93
CA CYS A 294 -18.46 2.42 -21.07
C CYS A 294 -18.97 3.75 -21.66
N LYS A 295 -19.44 4.67 -20.81
CA LYS A 295 -19.86 6.02 -21.21
C LYS A 295 -18.73 6.85 -21.83
N ARG A 296 -17.51 6.75 -21.31
CA ARG A 296 -16.34 7.50 -21.82
C ARG A 296 -15.80 6.93 -23.14
N ARG A 297 -15.90 5.62 -23.34
CA ARG A 297 -15.33 4.92 -24.50
C ARG A 297 -16.33 4.69 -25.63
N SER A 298 -17.62 4.98 -25.41
CA SER A 298 -18.71 4.55 -26.30
C SER A 298 -18.64 3.03 -26.58
N GLY A 299 -18.31 2.26 -25.55
CA GLY A 299 -18.21 0.80 -25.64
C GLY A 299 -19.50 0.12 -25.18
N ASN A 300 -19.60 -1.20 -25.37
CA ASN A 300 -20.68 -1.99 -24.81
C ASN A 300 -20.40 -2.37 -23.35
N LEU A 301 -21.47 -2.58 -22.57
CA LEU A 301 -21.39 -3.17 -21.25
C LEU A 301 -22.56 -4.13 -21.06
N SER A 302 -22.25 -5.37 -20.71
CA SER A 302 -23.25 -6.38 -20.41
C SER A 302 -23.25 -6.77 -18.94
N VAL A 303 -24.44 -7.05 -18.41
CA VAL A 303 -24.65 -7.60 -17.06
C VAL A 303 -25.53 -8.82 -17.20
N ILE A 304 -25.14 -9.88 -16.50
CA ILE A 304 -25.92 -11.11 -16.36
C ILE A 304 -26.39 -11.19 -14.91
N LEU A 305 -27.68 -11.41 -14.69
CA LEU A 305 -28.24 -11.84 -13.41
C LEU A 305 -28.78 -13.25 -13.54
N MET A 306 -28.49 -14.10 -12.55
CA MET A 306 -28.83 -15.51 -12.53
C MET A 306 -29.43 -15.89 -11.19
N ASP A 307 -30.30 -16.89 -11.20
CA ASP A 307 -30.92 -17.44 -10.00
C ASP A 307 -31.08 -18.96 -10.13
N ILE A 308 -30.81 -19.67 -9.03
CA ILE A 308 -30.99 -21.12 -8.99
C ILE A 308 -32.47 -21.46 -8.91
N ASP A 309 -32.95 -22.19 -9.92
CA ASP A 309 -34.36 -22.52 -10.05
C ASP A 309 -34.86 -23.38 -8.89
N PHE A 310 -35.96 -22.92 -8.28
CA PHE A 310 -36.63 -23.62 -7.18
C PHE A 310 -35.71 -23.91 -5.97
N PHE A 311 -34.72 -23.05 -5.70
CA PHE A 311 -33.75 -23.28 -4.62
C PHE A 311 -34.38 -23.36 -3.22
N LYS A 312 -35.44 -22.58 -2.96
CA LYS A 312 -36.22 -22.74 -1.72
C LYS A 312 -36.75 -24.16 -1.54
N PHE A 313 -37.32 -24.76 -2.59
CA PHE A 313 -37.79 -26.16 -2.54
C PHE A 313 -36.65 -27.15 -2.37
N TYR A 314 -35.48 -26.85 -2.92
CA TYR A 314 -34.27 -27.64 -2.68
C TYR A 314 -33.92 -27.65 -1.18
N ASN A 315 -33.84 -26.46 -0.57
CA ASN A 315 -33.56 -26.32 0.87
C ASN A 315 -34.61 -27.00 1.75
N ASP A 316 -35.89 -26.81 1.42
CA ASP A 316 -37.00 -27.44 2.17
C ASP A 316 -36.93 -28.98 2.10
N ARG A 317 -36.37 -29.53 1.02
CA ARG A 317 -36.29 -30.97 0.78
C ARG A 317 -35.03 -31.63 1.33
N TYR A 318 -33.88 -31.01 1.10
CA TYR A 318 -32.56 -31.58 1.37
C TYR A 318 -31.88 -30.95 2.60
N GLY A 319 -32.45 -29.88 3.14
CA GLY A 319 -31.92 -29.12 4.28
C GLY A 319 -30.91 -28.05 3.87
N HIS A 320 -30.74 -27.06 4.73
CA HIS A 320 -29.86 -25.90 4.47
C HIS A 320 -28.39 -26.28 4.25
N VAL A 321 -27.88 -27.32 4.92
CA VAL A 321 -26.49 -27.78 4.72
C VAL A 321 -26.27 -28.27 3.29
N ALA A 322 -27.19 -29.07 2.75
CA ALA A 322 -27.14 -29.49 1.35
C ALA A 322 -27.33 -28.30 0.39
N GLY A 323 -28.14 -27.32 0.78
CA GLY A 323 -28.28 -26.05 0.07
C GLY A 323 -26.97 -25.28 -0.05
N ASP A 324 -26.26 -25.14 1.06
CA ASP A 324 -24.95 -24.47 1.11
C ASP A 324 -23.93 -25.19 0.22
N GLU A 325 -23.89 -26.53 0.28
CA GLU A 325 -23.06 -27.34 -0.62
C GLU A 325 -23.43 -27.15 -2.10
N CYS A 326 -24.74 -27.10 -2.40
CA CYS A 326 -25.24 -26.82 -3.74
C CYS A 326 -24.79 -25.43 -4.24
N LEU A 327 -24.84 -24.40 -3.40
CA LEU A 327 -24.37 -23.06 -3.75
C LEU A 327 -22.88 -23.04 -4.07
N VAL A 328 -22.07 -23.76 -3.29
CA VAL A 328 -20.63 -23.90 -3.53
C VAL A 328 -20.36 -24.60 -4.87
N GLN A 329 -21.05 -25.71 -5.15
CA GLN A 329 -20.89 -26.44 -6.41
C GLN A 329 -21.28 -25.60 -7.63
N VAL A 330 -22.43 -24.90 -7.55
CA VAL A 330 -22.91 -24.02 -8.62
C VAL A 330 -21.94 -22.88 -8.87
N ALA A 331 -21.47 -22.20 -7.81
CA ALA A 331 -20.52 -21.12 -7.94
C ALA A 331 -19.19 -21.59 -8.55
N SER A 332 -18.67 -22.74 -8.11
CA SER A 332 -17.45 -23.32 -8.67
C SER A 332 -17.59 -23.64 -10.16
N ALA A 333 -18.72 -24.21 -10.58
CA ALA A 333 -18.96 -24.52 -11.99
C ALA A 333 -19.03 -23.25 -12.86
N MET A 334 -19.70 -22.20 -12.36
CA MET A 334 -19.77 -20.91 -13.03
C MET A 334 -18.38 -20.25 -13.13
N GLN A 335 -17.60 -20.24 -12.04
CA GLN A 335 -16.24 -19.67 -12.02
C GLN A 335 -15.34 -20.36 -13.04
N SER A 336 -15.30 -21.70 -13.04
CA SER A 336 -14.49 -22.45 -14.02
C SER A 336 -14.93 -22.20 -15.46
N SER A 337 -16.20 -21.89 -15.70
CA SER A 337 -16.69 -21.52 -17.03
C SER A 337 -16.35 -20.08 -17.44
N LEU A 338 -15.99 -19.20 -16.50
CA LEU A 338 -15.56 -17.82 -16.77
C LEU A 338 -14.04 -17.71 -16.98
N ASP A 339 -13.27 -18.70 -16.52
CA ASP A 339 -11.82 -18.73 -16.67
C ASP A 339 -11.41 -18.55 -18.15
N GLY A 340 -10.67 -17.47 -18.44
CA GLY A 340 -10.18 -17.15 -19.77
C GLY A 340 -11.17 -16.46 -20.71
N VAL A 341 -12.45 -16.32 -20.33
CA VAL A 341 -13.47 -15.59 -21.11
C VAL A 341 -13.45 -14.11 -20.78
N GLY A 342 -13.13 -13.73 -19.55
CA GLY A 342 -13.11 -12.33 -19.11
C GLY A 342 -14.46 -11.92 -18.55
N GLY A 343 -14.57 -12.00 -17.23
CA GLY A 343 -15.78 -11.76 -16.46
C GLY A 343 -15.59 -12.39 -15.08
N GLU A 344 -16.12 -11.74 -14.05
CA GLU A 344 -15.98 -12.19 -12.66
C GLU A 344 -17.34 -12.61 -12.12
N LEU A 345 -17.37 -13.67 -11.31
CA LEU A 345 -18.61 -14.13 -10.67
C LEU A 345 -18.85 -13.37 -9.37
N TYR A 346 -20.07 -12.88 -9.21
CA TYR A 346 -20.53 -12.24 -7.99
C TYR A 346 -21.73 -12.99 -7.41
N ARG A 347 -21.79 -13.17 -6.08
CA ARG A 347 -23.02 -13.57 -5.38
C ARG A 347 -23.81 -12.32 -5.04
N TYR A 348 -24.95 -12.15 -5.70
CA TYR A 348 -25.80 -10.97 -5.59
C TYR A 348 -26.66 -10.99 -4.31
N GLY A 349 -27.10 -12.18 -3.88
CA GLY A 349 -27.79 -12.40 -2.61
C GLY A 349 -28.54 -13.73 -2.60
N GLY A 350 -28.54 -14.44 -1.47
CA GLY A 350 -29.23 -15.75 -1.40
C GLY A 350 -28.69 -16.74 -2.44
N GLU A 351 -29.56 -17.18 -3.34
CA GLU A 351 -29.29 -18.02 -4.51
C GLU A 351 -29.00 -17.27 -5.82
N GLU A 352 -28.91 -15.94 -5.77
CA GLU A 352 -28.70 -15.08 -6.94
C GLU A 352 -27.21 -14.82 -7.19
N PHE A 353 -26.82 -14.91 -8.45
CA PHE A 353 -25.48 -14.63 -8.95
C PHE A 353 -25.50 -13.56 -10.05
N ALA A 354 -24.37 -12.90 -10.26
CA ALA A 354 -24.22 -11.88 -11.28
C ALA A 354 -22.84 -11.97 -11.97
N VAL A 355 -22.77 -11.46 -13.20
CA VAL A 355 -21.52 -11.25 -13.94
C VAL A 355 -21.56 -9.88 -14.61
N VAL A 356 -20.43 -9.16 -14.59
CA VAL A 356 -20.23 -7.91 -15.32
C VAL A 356 -19.24 -8.18 -16.46
N LEU A 357 -19.63 -7.85 -17.69
CA LEU A 357 -18.86 -8.10 -18.91
C LEU A 357 -18.60 -6.77 -19.65
N PRO A 358 -17.48 -6.09 -19.36
CA PRO A 358 -17.09 -4.88 -20.09
C PRO A 358 -16.74 -5.20 -21.54
N GLU A 359 -17.17 -4.36 -22.48
CA GLU A 359 -16.85 -4.47 -23.91
C GLU A 359 -17.50 -5.67 -24.64
N TYR A 360 -18.40 -6.40 -23.96
CA TYR A 360 -19.20 -7.46 -24.57
C TYR A 360 -20.47 -6.91 -25.22
N ASP A 361 -20.73 -7.35 -26.45
CA ASP A 361 -22.02 -7.11 -27.10
C ASP A 361 -23.09 -8.14 -26.65
N ALA A 362 -24.34 -7.92 -27.06
CA ALA A 362 -25.46 -8.76 -26.63
C ALA A 362 -25.32 -10.24 -27.05
N PRO A 363 -24.94 -10.58 -28.30
CA PRO A 363 -24.68 -11.97 -28.68
C PRO A 363 -23.56 -12.63 -27.86
N SER A 364 -22.41 -11.96 -27.70
CA SER A 364 -21.29 -12.53 -26.96
C SER A 364 -21.64 -12.74 -25.49
N ALA A 365 -22.32 -11.78 -24.86
CA ALA A 365 -22.79 -11.91 -23.48
C ALA A 365 -23.82 -13.04 -23.31
N HIS A 366 -24.68 -13.25 -24.31
CA HIS A 366 -25.62 -14.36 -24.33
C HIS A 366 -24.90 -15.71 -24.39
N ASP A 367 -23.86 -15.84 -25.22
CA ASP A 367 -23.07 -17.08 -25.33
C ASP A 367 -22.33 -17.42 -24.03
N VAL A 368 -21.78 -16.42 -23.34
CA VAL A 368 -21.22 -16.60 -21.99
C VAL A 368 -22.29 -17.09 -21.02
N CYS A 369 -23.47 -16.48 -21.05
CA CYS A 369 -24.59 -16.85 -20.19
C CYS A 369 -25.07 -18.29 -20.42
N GLU A 370 -25.19 -18.72 -21.68
CA GLU A 370 -25.55 -20.09 -22.04
C GLU A 370 -24.49 -21.11 -21.60
N SER A 371 -23.21 -20.73 -21.66
CA SER A 371 -22.10 -21.55 -21.15
C SER A 371 -22.24 -21.77 -19.64
N LEU A 372 -22.52 -20.71 -18.87
CA LEU A 372 -22.78 -20.80 -17.42
C LEU A 372 -23.99 -21.69 -17.11
N ARG A 373 -25.10 -21.49 -17.83
CA ARG A 373 -26.31 -22.29 -17.66
C ARG A 373 -26.05 -23.77 -17.92
N THR A 374 -25.31 -24.07 -18.99
CA THR A 374 -24.95 -25.44 -19.37
C THR A 374 -24.01 -26.07 -18.35
N ALA A 375 -22.99 -25.34 -17.89
CA ALA A 375 -22.07 -25.82 -16.86
C ALA A 375 -22.80 -26.24 -15.56
N VAL A 376 -23.78 -25.44 -15.12
CA VAL A 376 -24.59 -25.80 -13.95
C VAL A 376 -25.47 -27.02 -14.23
N TYR A 377 -26.14 -27.06 -15.39
CA TYR A 377 -26.96 -28.22 -15.77
C TYR A 377 -26.16 -29.52 -15.83
N ASP A 378 -24.89 -29.46 -16.21
CA ASP A 378 -24.00 -30.61 -16.37
C ASP A 378 -23.36 -31.11 -15.08
N LEU A 379 -23.52 -30.38 -13.96
CA LEU A 379 -23.24 -30.93 -12.63
C LEU A 379 -24.14 -32.14 -12.31
N LYS A 380 -25.34 -32.19 -12.91
CA LYS A 380 -26.38 -33.22 -12.64
C LYS A 380 -26.68 -33.38 -11.15
N THR A 381 -26.54 -32.31 -10.37
CA THR A 381 -26.89 -32.29 -8.94
C THR A 381 -28.40 -32.58 -8.79
N PRO A 382 -28.80 -33.64 -8.08
CA PRO A 382 -30.20 -34.04 -8.00
C PRO A 382 -31.09 -32.97 -7.36
N HIS A 383 -32.20 -32.62 -8.02
CA HIS A 383 -33.24 -31.74 -7.48
C HIS A 383 -34.61 -32.28 -7.88
N SER A 384 -35.20 -33.12 -7.02
CA SER A 384 -36.51 -33.75 -7.30
C SER A 384 -37.66 -32.75 -7.35
N GLY A 385 -37.47 -31.54 -6.83
CA GLY A 385 -38.44 -30.44 -6.91
C GLY A 385 -38.38 -29.65 -8.22
N ASN A 386 -37.40 -29.93 -9.09
CA ASN A 386 -37.27 -29.32 -10.41
C ASN A 386 -37.84 -30.24 -11.50
N VAL A 387 -38.41 -29.64 -12.55
CA VAL A 387 -39.03 -30.33 -13.69
C VAL A 387 -38.04 -31.27 -14.40
N CYS A 388 -36.76 -30.89 -14.45
CA CYS A 388 -35.71 -31.68 -15.08
C CYS A 388 -34.96 -32.62 -14.11
N SER A 389 -35.41 -32.75 -12.85
CA SER A 389 -34.78 -33.56 -11.80
C SER A 389 -33.35 -33.14 -11.38
N TYR A 390 -32.82 -32.06 -11.94
CA TYR A 390 -31.49 -31.53 -11.62
C TYR A 390 -31.54 -30.06 -11.22
N VAL A 391 -30.51 -29.57 -10.55
CA VAL A 391 -30.32 -28.14 -10.29
C VAL A 391 -30.11 -27.42 -11.63
N THR A 392 -30.84 -26.31 -11.82
CA THR A 392 -30.72 -25.44 -13.01
C THR A 392 -30.70 -23.98 -12.61
N ILE A 393 -30.30 -23.12 -13.54
CA ILE A 393 -30.39 -21.67 -13.37
C ILE A 393 -31.24 -21.06 -14.46
N SER A 394 -31.99 -20.02 -14.10
CA SER A 394 -32.54 -19.05 -15.04
C SER A 394 -31.63 -17.82 -15.08
N ALA A 395 -31.50 -17.19 -16.23
CA ALA A 395 -30.62 -16.04 -16.39
C ALA A 395 -31.24 -14.93 -17.24
N GLY A 396 -30.97 -13.69 -16.85
CA GLY A 396 -31.32 -12.48 -17.58
C GLY A 396 -30.07 -11.70 -17.96
N VAL A 397 -29.92 -11.41 -19.25
CA VAL A 397 -28.81 -10.62 -19.80
C VAL A 397 -29.33 -9.24 -20.15
N ALA A 398 -28.61 -8.18 -19.78
CA ALA A 398 -28.84 -6.84 -20.28
C ALA A 398 -27.56 -6.26 -20.88
N THR A 399 -27.67 -5.64 -22.04
CA THR A 399 -26.55 -4.96 -22.71
C THR A 399 -26.88 -3.50 -22.92
N LEU A 400 -26.05 -2.62 -22.37
CA LEU A 400 -26.00 -1.21 -22.74
C LEU A 400 -25.19 -1.09 -24.04
N ARG A 401 -25.82 -0.60 -25.11
CA ARG A 401 -25.12 -0.18 -26.32
C ARG A 401 -24.90 1.31 -26.29
N ASP A 402 -23.77 1.76 -26.85
CA ASP A 402 -23.47 3.15 -27.16
C ASP A 402 -24.09 4.10 -26.11
N ALA A 403 -23.52 4.12 -24.90
CA ALA A 403 -24.06 4.86 -23.77
C ALA A 403 -24.02 6.39 -23.99
N VAL A 404 -24.85 6.89 -24.91
CA VAL A 404 -25.04 8.30 -25.28
C VAL A 404 -26.17 8.93 -24.43
N ASP A 405 -26.72 8.19 -23.46
CA ASP A 405 -27.78 8.67 -22.57
C ASP A 405 -27.20 9.74 -21.60
N ASP A 406 -27.92 10.86 -21.43
CA ASP A 406 -27.55 11.97 -20.52
C ASP A 406 -27.57 11.54 -19.04
N ALA A 407 -28.05 10.32 -18.75
CA ALA A 407 -28.07 9.73 -17.42
C ALA A 407 -26.67 9.69 -16.75
N SER A 408 -26.65 9.90 -15.43
CA SER A 408 -25.44 9.71 -14.63
C SER A 408 -24.97 8.26 -14.66
N SER A 409 -23.68 8.00 -14.42
CA SER A 409 -23.13 6.63 -14.39
C SER A 409 -23.84 5.72 -13.37
N ALA A 410 -24.30 6.31 -12.26
CA ALA A 410 -25.11 5.61 -11.27
C ALA A 410 -26.53 5.28 -11.77
N GLY A 411 -27.16 6.21 -12.51
CA GLY A 411 -28.44 5.96 -13.16
C GLY A 411 -28.36 4.86 -14.22
N LEU A 412 -27.27 4.84 -15.00
CA LEU A 412 -27.02 3.83 -16.02
C LEU A 412 -26.80 2.43 -15.39
N ALA A 413 -26.06 2.36 -14.28
CA ALA A 413 -25.86 1.14 -13.50
C ALA A 413 -27.20 0.58 -12.97
N ALA A 414 -28.07 1.43 -12.43
CA ALA A 414 -29.40 1.01 -11.99
C ALA A 414 -30.29 0.55 -13.17
N LYS A 415 -30.18 1.22 -14.33
CA LYS A 415 -30.96 0.90 -15.54
C LYS A 415 -30.60 -0.49 -16.08
N ILE A 416 -29.30 -0.81 -16.23
CA ILE A 416 -28.86 -2.12 -16.74
C ILE A 416 -29.19 -3.26 -15.78
N VAL A 417 -29.04 -3.06 -14.46
CA VAL A 417 -29.44 -4.08 -13.46
C VAL A 417 -30.94 -4.35 -13.53
N LYS A 418 -31.76 -3.29 -13.62
CA LYS A 418 -33.22 -3.44 -13.73
C LYS A 418 -33.64 -4.17 -15.02
N ALA A 419 -32.92 -3.92 -16.13
CA ALA A 419 -33.17 -4.63 -17.37
C ALA A 419 -32.78 -6.13 -17.24
N ALA A 420 -31.63 -6.44 -16.63
CA ALA A 420 -31.21 -7.82 -16.40
C ALA A 420 -32.20 -8.56 -15.48
N ASP A 421 -32.69 -7.91 -14.44
CA ASP A 421 -33.72 -8.44 -13.54
C ASP A 421 -35.05 -8.71 -14.27
N THR A 422 -35.46 -7.79 -15.15
CA THR A 422 -36.65 -7.98 -15.99
C THR A 422 -36.51 -9.19 -16.93
N ALA A 423 -35.33 -9.35 -17.54
CA ALA A 423 -35.03 -10.52 -18.38
C ALA A 423 -35.01 -11.82 -17.55
N LEU A 424 -34.41 -11.81 -16.36
CA LEU A 424 -34.39 -12.96 -15.45
C LEU A 424 -35.80 -13.37 -15.03
N TYR A 425 -36.65 -12.39 -14.72
CA TYR A 425 -38.06 -12.63 -14.41
C TYR A 425 -38.80 -13.26 -15.60
N GLN A 426 -38.51 -12.84 -16.84
CA GLN A 426 -39.05 -13.47 -18.03
C GLN A 426 -38.59 -14.94 -18.14
N ALA A 427 -37.29 -15.20 -17.97
CA ALA A 427 -36.73 -16.55 -18.02
C ALA A 427 -37.42 -17.50 -17.01
N LYS A 428 -37.65 -17.02 -15.78
CA LYS A 428 -38.35 -17.77 -14.73
C LYS A 428 -39.82 -18.08 -15.09
N ASN A 429 -40.49 -17.20 -15.84
CA ASN A 429 -41.90 -17.37 -16.21
C ASN A 429 -42.11 -18.10 -17.54
N THR A 430 -41.11 -18.14 -18.42
CA THR A 430 -41.17 -18.79 -19.73
C THR A 430 -40.61 -20.22 -19.72
N GLY A 431 -40.46 -20.83 -18.54
CA GLY A 431 -40.14 -22.24 -18.40
C GLY A 431 -38.90 -22.57 -17.57
N ARG A 432 -38.17 -21.55 -17.08
CA ARG A 432 -36.89 -21.71 -16.34
C ARG A 432 -35.82 -22.43 -17.15
N ASN A 433 -34.63 -22.64 -16.56
CA ASN A 433 -33.48 -23.26 -17.23
C ASN A 433 -33.20 -22.65 -18.62
N ARG A 434 -33.13 -21.32 -18.70
CA ARG A 434 -32.96 -20.58 -19.95
C ARG A 434 -32.37 -19.20 -19.73
N VAL A 435 -31.90 -18.63 -20.83
CA VAL A 435 -31.42 -17.25 -20.91
C VAL A 435 -32.47 -16.40 -21.64
N GLU A 436 -32.76 -15.22 -21.11
CA GLU A 436 -33.48 -14.15 -21.81
C GLU A 436 -32.59 -12.91 -21.87
N ALA A 437 -32.73 -12.06 -22.90
CA ALA A 437 -31.85 -10.92 -23.10
C ALA A 437 -32.61 -9.63 -23.45
N ILE A 438 -32.13 -8.50 -22.93
CA ILE A 438 -32.63 -7.15 -23.22
C ILE A 438 -31.46 -6.28 -23.70
N ILE A 439 -31.69 -5.50 -24.77
CA ILE A 439 -30.74 -4.52 -25.28
C ILE A 439 -31.30 -3.13 -24.95
N LEU A 440 -30.45 -2.28 -24.36
CA LEU A 440 -30.77 -0.91 -23.92
C LEU A 440 -30.20 0.15 -24.84
#